data_AF-A0A9J7K7L5-F1
#
_entry.id   AF-A0A9J7K7L5-F1
#
_cell.length_a   1.000
_cell.length_b   1.000
_cell.length_c   1.000
_cell.angle_alpha   90.00
_cell.angle_beta   90.00
_cell.angle_gamma   90.00
#
_symmetry.space_group_name_H-M   'P 1'
#
loop_
_entity.id
_entity.type
_entity.pdbx_description
1 polymer ?
#
loop_
_entity_poly.entity_id
_entity_poly.type
_entity_poly.pdbx_seq_one_letter_code
_entity_poly.pdbx_strand_id
1 'polypeptide(L)'
;MGTESSENFNLDEGFVAVMNLLRDYQDICVYWTKYYDFQNEVVGNFLKQQLKRHRPIILDPADPTNNLGSRNGWDLVAREAFYCLLQTCCWTGILSGSWDVLPAREIQVTVKQTEKETWRLWVDPYSPIRKMKAEIKRKNGTSGELRISFQDPQGERQLLSSQKTLSDYGIFSKVTIRVLETFPPEIQVFVKESSGQSKPYAIDPGATIYELKGKVEDAGGPCTENQVLMLGSKKLKDRCSLAELQIKDCDTIQLRVI
;
A
#
# COMPACT_ATOMS: atom_id res chain seq x y z
N MET A 1 -34.07 -2.04 -9.37
CA MET A 1 -33.29 -1.78 -10.60
C MET A 1 -32.61 -3.07 -10.98
N GLY A 2 -33.32 -3.89 -11.75
CA GLY A 2 -32.71 -4.92 -12.58
C GLY A 2 -32.08 -4.23 -13.79
N THR A 3 -31.00 -4.81 -14.28
CA THR A 3 -30.05 -4.26 -15.24
C THR A 3 -30.67 -4.00 -16.62
N GLU A 4 -30.61 -2.74 -17.08
CA GLU A 4 -30.63 -2.41 -18.51
C GLU A 4 -29.20 -2.49 -19.08
N SER A 5 -28.57 -3.65 -18.99
CA SER A 5 -27.33 -3.91 -19.71
C SER A 5 -27.31 -5.35 -20.20
N SER A 6 -27.01 -5.49 -21.48
CA SER A 6 -26.66 -6.73 -22.16
C SER A 6 -25.28 -7.22 -21.71
N GLU A 7 -25.06 -7.39 -20.41
CA GLU A 7 -23.94 -8.16 -19.90
C GLU A 7 -24.38 -9.62 -19.93
N ASN A 8 -23.84 -10.37 -20.89
CA ASN A 8 -24.07 -11.81 -20.96
C ASN A 8 -23.53 -12.44 -19.68
N PHE A 9 -24.43 -12.73 -18.74
CA PHE A 9 -24.15 -13.51 -17.55
C PHE A 9 -23.64 -14.89 -17.99
N ASN A 10 -22.33 -15.08 -17.97
CA ASN A 10 -21.70 -16.36 -18.24
C ASN A 10 -21.73 -17.20 -16.95
N LEU A 11 -22.50 -18.29 -16.97
CA LEU A 11 -22.67 -19.17 -15.82
C LEU A 11 -21.39 -19.96 -15.49
N ASP A 12 -20.61 -20.38 -16.49
CA ASP A 12 -19.34 -21.09 -16.28
C ASP A 12 -18.27 -20.21 -15.63
N GLU A 13 -18.09 -18.98 -16.10
CA GLU A 13 -17.16 -18.01 -15.52
C GLU A 13 -17.55 -17.64 -14.07
N GLY A 14 -18.84 -17.44 -13.83
CA GLY A 14 -19.35 -17.15 -12.48
C GLY A 14 -19.21 -18.34 -11.53
N PHE A 15 -19.45 -19.56 -12.01
CA PHE A 15 -19.24 -20.77 -11.22
C PHE A 15 -17.77 -20.95 -10.85
N VAL A 16 -16.85 -20.78 -11.80
CA VAL A 16 -15.39 -20.84 -11.56
C VAL A 16 -14.96 -19.78 -10.55
N ALA A 17 -15.49 -18.56 -10.65
CA ALA A 17 -15.20 -17.48 -9.69
C ALA A 17 -15.64 -17.84 -8.27
N VAL A 18 -16.86 -18.35 -8.11
CA VAL A 18 -17.37 -18.80 -6.80
C VAL A 18 -16.54 -19.95 -6.25
N MET A 19 -16.18 -20.93 -7.07
CA MET A 19 -15.36 -22.06 -6.61
C MET A 19 -13.94 -21.63 -6.19
N ASN A 20 -13.34 -20.67 -6.88
CA ASN A 20 -12.06 -20.08 -6.45
C ASN A 20 -12.21 -19.36 -5.10
N LEU A 21 -13.27 -18.56 -4.91
CA LEU A 21 -13.53 -17.92 -3.61
C LEU A 21 -13.74 -18.95 -2.49
N LEU A 22 -14.55 -19.99 -2.73
CA LEU A 22 -14.83 -21.04 -1.75
C LEU A 22 -13.58 -21.85 -1.39
N ARG A 23 -12.66 -22.06 -2.34
CA ARG A 23 -11.35 -22.66 -2.07
C ARG A 23 -10.53 -21.79 -1.12
N ASP A 24 -10.52 -20.47 -1.37
CA ASP A 24 -9.75 -19.48 -0.63
C ASP A 24 -10.63 -18.78 0.44
N TYR A 25 -11.52 -19.53 1.09
CA TYR A 25 -12.57 -19.00 1.96
C TYR A 25 -12.07 -18.14 3.13
N GLN A 26 -10.81 -18.31 3.53
CA GLN A 26 -10.18 -17.55 4.60
C GLN A 26 -10.06 -16.06 4.30
N ASP A 27 -10.25 -15.64 3.04
CA ASP A 27 -10.25 -14.24 2.66
C ASP A 27 -11.68 -13.66 2.52
N ILE A 28 -12.72 -14.50 2.52
CA ILE A 28 -14.10 -14.09 2.25
C ILE A 28 -14.63 -13.16 3.34
N CYS A 29 -15.04 -11.96 2.94
CA CYS A 29 -15.71 -10.97 3.77
C CYS A 29 -16.85 -10.29 2.99
N VAL A 30 -18.03 -10.91 3.03
CA VAL A 30 -19.24 -10.44 2.36
C VAL A 30 -20.20 -9.86 3.39
N TYR A 31 -20.62 -8.62 3.14
CA TYR A 31 -21.63 -7.93 3.92
C TYR A 31 -22.36 -6.91 3.04
N TRP A 32 -23.56 -6.55 3.44
CA TRP A 32 -24.40 -5.61 2.72
C TRP A 32 -24.32 -4.23 3.39
N THR A 33 -24.61 -3.17 2.64
CA THR A 33 -24.72 -1.81 3.21
C THR A 33 -26.01 -1.10 2.81
N LYS A 34 -27.02 -1.86 2.35
CA LYS A 34 -28.27 -1.32 1.82
C LYS A 34 -29.33 -1.20 2.92
N TYR A 35 -29.45 -2.21 3.77
CA TYR A 35 -30.46 -2.29 4.84
C TYR A 35 -29.89 -2.03 6.23
N TYR A 36 -28.56 -2.08 6.36
CA TYR A 36 -27.81 -1.65 7.52
C TYR A 36 -26.53 -0.96 7.03
N ASP A 37 -25.97 -0.04 7.82
CA ASP A 37 -24.73 0.65 7.46
C ASP A 37 -23.96 1.12 8.70
N PHE A 38 -22.89 1.88 8.47
CA PHE A 38 -22.04 2.41 9.54
C PHE A 38 -22.51 3.78 10.09
N GLN A 39 -23.63 4.33 9.60
CA GLN A 39 -24.11 5.67 10.00
C GLN A 39 -24.81 5.63 11.36
N ASN A 40 -25.62 4.60 11.61
CA ASN A 40 -26.20 4.38 12.94
C ASN A 40 -25.10 3.89 13.88
N GLU A 41 -24.89 4.57 15.00
CA GLU A 41 -23.79 4.27 15.92
C GLU A 41 -23.86 2.85 16.50
N VAL A 42 -25.05 2.40 16.91
CA VAL A 42 -25.24 1.07 17.52
C VAL A 42 -24.99 -0.03 16.49
N VAL A 43 -25.66 0.07 15.33
CA VAL A 43 -25.53 -0.91 14.24
C VAL A 43 -24.11 -0.88 13.68
N GLY A 44 -23.54 0.31 13.46
CA GLY A 44 -22.20 0.51 12.96
C GLY A 44 -21.12 -0.04 13.89
N ASN A 45 -21.26 0.15 15.21
CA ASN A 45 -20.35 -0.44 16.19
C ASN A 45 -20.44 -1.97 16.20
N PHE A 46 -21.66 -2.53 16.11
CA PHE A 46 -21.85 -3.97 16.00
C PHE A 46 -21.23 -4.53 14.70
N LEU A 47 -21.44 -3.87 13.56
CA LEU A 47 -20.83 -4.24 12.29
C LEU A 47 -19.31 -4.22 12.35
N LYS A 48 -18.71 -3.16 12.90
CA LYS A 48 -17.26 -3.06 13.11
C LYS A 48 -16.73 -4.24 13.93
N GLN A 49 -17.48 -4.67 14.96
CA GLN A 49 -17.10 -5.84 15.75
C GLN A 49 -17.20 -7.15 14.96
N GLN A 50 -18.25 -7.33 14.15
CA GLN A 50 -18.38 -8.51 13.28
C GLN A 50 -17.24 -8.59 12.27
N LEU A 51 -16.96 -7.49 11.56
CA LEU A 51 -15.96 -7.46 10.47
C LEU A 51 -14.52 -7.70 10.94
N LYS A 52 -14.25 -7.53 12.24
CA LYS A 52 -12.97 -7.88 12.90
C LYS A 52 -12.82 -9.36 13.24
N ARG A 53 -13.88 -10.16 13.15
CA ARG A 53 -13.84 -11.58 13.51
C ARG A 53 -13.02 -12.40 12.50
N HIS A 54 -12.73 -13.63 12.90
CA HIS A 54 -12.13 -14.61 12.00
C HIS A 54 -13.00 -14.85 10.77
N ARG A 55 -12.32 -15.12 9.67
CA ARG A 55 -12.90 -15.40 8.36
C ARG A 55 -13.34 -16.86 8.26
N PRO A 56 -14.33 -17.19 7.42
CA PRO A 56 -15.06 -16.30 6.52
C PRO A 56 -16.14 -15.48 7.24
N ILE A 57 -16.43 -14.30 6.72
CA ILE A 57 -17.56 -13.47 7.16
C ILE A 57 -18.55 -13.38 6.02
N ILE A 58 -19.78 -13.80 6.28
CA ILE A 58 -20.92 -13.66 5.36
C ILE A 58 -22.10 -13.23 6.20
N LEU A 59 -22.36 -11.92 6.29
CA LEU A 59 -23.44 -11.39 7.13
C LEU A 59 -24.79 -11.49 6.41
N ASP A 60 -25.87 -11.83 7.08
CA ASP A 60 -27.19 -11.83 6.44
C ASP A 60 -27.55 -10.42 5.92
N PRO A 61 -28.02 -10.25 4.67
CA PRO A 61 -28.40 -8.95 4.11
C PRO A 61 -29.44 -8.16 4.90
N ALA A 62 -30.31 -8.85 5.64
CA ALA A 62 -31.39 -8.25 6.43
C ALA A 62 -31.09 -8.24 7.95
N ASP A 63 -30.12 -9.03 8.42
CA ASP A 63 -29.74 -9.12 9.83
C ASP A 63 -28.21 -9.17 10.02
N PRO A 64 -27.56 -8.02 10.32
CA PRO A 64 -26.11 -7.98 10.48
C PRO A 64 -25.60 -8.79 11.69
N THR A 65 -26.48 -9.27 12.57
CA THR A 65 -26.13 -10.12 13.72
C THR A 65 -25.84 -11.56 13.34
N ASN A 66 -26.33 -12.01 12.19
CA ASN A 66 -26.22 -13.38 11.74
C ASN A 66 -25.04 -13.55 10.76
N ASN A 67 -23.89 -14.02 11.25
CA ASN A 67 -22.75 -14.40 10.40
C ASN A 67 -22.90 -15.86 9.91
N LEU A 68 -23.37 -16.04 8.68
CA LEU A 68 -23.51 -17.33 8.02
C LEU A 68 -22.15 -18.02 7.77
N GLY A 69 -21.07 -17.24 7.70
CA GLY A 69 -19.69 -17.72 7.58
C GLY A 69 -19.15 -18.42 8.82
N SER A 70 -19.76 -18.22 9.99
CA SER A 70 -19.25 -18.76 11.27
C SER A 70 -19.45 -20.28 11.45
N ARG A 71 -20.11 -20.95 10.50
CA ARG A 71 -20.35 -22.40 10.54
C ARG A 71 -19.07 -23.18 10.27
N ASN A 72 -19.01 -24.41 10.77
CA ASN A 72 -17.89 -25.33 10.51
C ASN A 72 -18.04 -26.01 9.13
N GLY A 73 -16.95 -26.64 8.67
CA GLY A 73 -16.94 -27.44 7.44
C GLY A 73 -16.46 -26.70 6.19
N TRP A 74 -15.89 -25.50 6.34
CA TRP A 74 -15.32 -24.74 5.21
C TRP A 74 -14.14 -25.44 4.55
N ASP A 75 -13.39 -26.26 5.29
CA ASP A 75 -12.36 -27.14 4.76
C ASP A 75 -12.92 -28.18 3.78
N LEU A 76 -14.07 -28.77 4.10
CA LEU A 76 -14.78 -29.68 3.19
C LEU A 76 -15.31 -28.92 1.98
N VAL A 77 -15.93 -27.75 2.18
CA VAL A 77 -16.42 -26.90 1.09
C VAL A 77 -15.29 -26.51 0.14
N ALA A 78 -14.14 -26.09 0.68
CA ALA A 78 -12.96 -25.73 -0.11
C ALA A 78 -12.42 -26.91 -0.91
N ARG A 79 -12.40 -28.10 -0.31
CA ARG A 79 -11.96 -29.33 -0.98
C ARG A 79 -12.90 -29.73 -2.11
N GLU A 80 -14.22 -29.70 -1.87
CA GLU A 80 -15.20 -30.00 -2.92
C GLU A 80 -15.16 -28.93 -4.02
N ALA A 81 -14.98 -27.64 -3.68
CA ALA A 81 -14.79 -26.57 -4.65
C ALA A 81 -13.56 -26.82 -5.53
N PHE A 82 -12.45 -27.28 -4.94
CA PHE A 82 -11.27 -27.70 -5.69
C PHE A 82 -11.58 -28.86 -6.65
N TYR A 83 -12.32 -29.88 -6.22
CA TYR A 83 -12.72 -30.98 -7.12
C TYR A 83 -13.65 -30.53 -8.24
N CYS A 84 -14.57 -29.57 -7.97
CA CYS A 84 -15.40 -28.97 -9.00
C CYS A 84 -14.57 -28.27 -10.07
N LEU A 85 -13.53 -27.52 -9.67
CA LEU A 85 -12.63 -26.83 -10.60
C LEU A 85 -11.84 -27.78 -11.52
N LEU A 86 -11.63 -29.04 -11.11
CA LEU A 86 -10.98 -30.06 -11.94
C LEU A 86 -11.92 -30.71 -12.98
N GLN A 87 -13.22 -30.47 -12.89
CA GLN A 87 -14.18 -31.06 -13.81
C GLN A 87 -14.08 -30.41 -15.20
N THR A 88 -14.39 -31.19 -16.23
CA THR A 88 -14.33 -30.75 -17.64
C THR A 88 -15.21 -29.54 -17.93
N CYS A 89 -16.32 -29.37 -17.18
CA CYS A 89 -17.19 -28.19 -17.30
C CYS A 89 -16.55 -26.89 -16.80
N CYS A 90 -15.49 -26.95 -15.99
CA CYS A 90 -14.71 -25.79 -15.55
C CYS A 90 -13.51 -25.51 -16.46
N TRP A 91 -13.27 -26.37 -17.45
CA TRP A 91 -12.20 -26.25 -18.43
C TRP A 91 -12.79 -25.95 -19.80
N THR A 92 -13.30 -24.72 -19.99
CA THR A 92 -13.65 -24.26 -21.33
C THR A 92 -12.33 -24.06 -22.10
N GLY A 93 -12.23 -24.58 -23.33
CA GLY A 93 -10.99 -24.63 -24.12
C GLY A 93 -10.45 -23.26 -24.58
N ILE A 94 -10.98 -22.18 -24.02
CA ILE A 94 -10.49 -20.81 -24.10
C ILE A 94 -10.21 -20.44 -22.65
N LEU A 95 -9.11 -19.75 -22.36
CA LEU A 95 -8.87 -19.09 -21.05
C LEU A 95 -9.95 -17.99 -20.83
N SER A 96 -11.23 -18.33 -20.87
CA SER A 96 -12.35 -17.48 -20.51
C SER A 96 -12.15 -17.18 -19.04
N GLY A 97 -11.72 -15.96 -18.77
CA GLY A 97 -11.33 -15.53 -17.44
C GLY A 97 -12.46 -15.78 -16.45
N SER A 98 -12.12 -16.30 -15.28
CA SER A 98 -12.99 -16.19 -14.11
C SER A 98 -13.39 -14.72 -13.94
N TRP A 99 -14.62 -14.46 -13.48
CA TRP A 99 -14.97 -13.12 -13.04
C TRP A 99 -13.96 -12.65 -11.98
N ASP A 100 -13.58 -11.38 -12.07
CA ASP A 100 -12.74 -10.73 -11.07
C ASP A 100 -13.61 -10.35 -9.86
N VAL A 101 -13.79 -11.32 -8.97
CA VAL A 101 -14.58 -11.14 -7.75
C VAL A 101 -13.65 -11.00 -6.57
N LEU A 102 -13.67 -9.81 -5.96
CA LEU A 102 -12.88 -9.54 -4.77
C LEU A 102 -13.44 -10.29 -3.55
N PRO A 103 -12.59 -10.97 -2.76
CA PRO A 103 -13.03 -11.73 -1.59
C PRO A 103 -13.56 -10.80 -0.48
N ALA A 104 -13.10 -9.55 -0.44
CA ALA A 104 -13.56 -8.53 0.47
C ALA A 104 -13.83 -7.22 -0.28
N ARG A 105 -14.83 -6.47 0.19
CA ARG A 105 -15.18 -5.17 -0.38
C ARG A 105 -14.08 -4.13 -0.12
N GLU A 106 -13.63 -3.46 -1.19
CA GLU A 106 -12.77 -2.29 -1.07
C GLU A 106 -13.49 -1.07 -0.50
N ILE A 107 -12.73 -0.22 0.16
CA ILE A 107 -13.21 1.05 0.72
C ILE A 107 -12.57 2.23 0.03
N GLN A 108 -13.32 3.31 -0.10
CA GLN A 108 -12.83 4.55 -0.69
C GLN A 108 -12.01 5.34 0.34
N VAL A 109 -10.73 5.54 0.08
CA VAL A 109 -9.85 6.41 0.85
C VAL A 109 -9.70 7.74 0.12
N THR A 110 -9.97 8.83 0.81
CA THR A 110 -9.73 10.20 0.33
C THR A 110 -8.39 10.68 0.86
N VAL A 111 -7.45 11.01 -0.03
CA VAL A 111 -6.09 11.41 0.30
C VAL A 111 -5.98 12.92 0.29
N LYS A 112 -5.61 13.51 1.43
CA LYS A 112 -5.30 14.94 1.55
C LYS A 112 -3.81 15.13 1.85
N GLN A 113 -3.11 15.83 0.98
CA GLN A 113 -1.74 16.30 1.22
C GLN A 113 -1.75 17.84 1.12
N THR A 114 -0.92 18.50 1.93
CA THR A 114 -0.76 19.96 1.89
C THR A 114 -0.37 20.39 0.47
N GLU A 115 -1.01 21.46 -0.03
CA GLU A 115 -0.73 22.07 -1.34
C GLU A 115 -0.94 21.17 -2.58
N LYS A 116 -1.54 19.98 -2.42
CA LYS A 116 -1.91 19.10 -3.54
C LYS A 116 -3.43 18.93 -3.62
N GLU A 117 -3.92 18.65 -4.83
CA GLU A 117 -5.32 18.31 -5.03
C GLU A 117 -5.71 17.04 -4.26
N THR A 118 -6.91 17.06 -3.69
CA THR A 118 -7.46 15.89 -3.00
C THR A 118 -7.91 14.86 -4.03
N TRP A 119 -7.46 13.62 -3.87
CA TRP A 119 -7.83 12.52 -4.75
C TRP A 119 -8.28 11.29 -3.97
N ARG A 120 -8.76 10.27 -4.68
CA ARG A 120 -9.35 9.07 -4.09
C ARG A 120 -8.68 7.81 -4.64
N LEU A 121 -8.56 6.79 -3.80
CA LEU A 121 -8.23 5.41 -4.17
C LEU A 121 -9.16 4.43 -3.48
N TRP A 122 -9.31 3.27 -4.11
CA TRP A 122 -9.93 2.10 -3.52
C TRP A 122 -8.84 1.22 -2.92
N VAL A 123 -9.09 0.72 -1.71
CA VAL A 123 -8.16 -0.15 -1.00
C VAL A 123 -8.92 -1.27 -0.32
N ASP A 124 -8.33 -2.45 -0.31
CA ASP A 124 -8.73 -3.52 0.61
C ASP A 124 -8.42 -3.10 2.06
N PRO A 125 -9.45 -2.98 2.94
CA PRO A 125 -9.25 -2.58 4.33
C PRO A 125 -8.46 -3.62 5.16
N TYR A 126 -8.32 -4.85 4.68
CA TYR A 126 -7.60 -5.95 5.33
C TYR A 126 -6.15 -6.10 4.82
N SER A 127 -5.78 -5.30 3.82
CA SER A 127 -4.42 -5.25 3.32
C SER A 127 -3.51 -4.39 4.21
N PRO A 128 -2.22 -4.76 4.38
CA PRO A 128 -1.28 -3.94 5.14
C PRO A 128 -1.15 -2.52 4.59
N ILE A 129 -1.17 -1.52 5.48
CA ILE A 129 -1.11 -0.09 5.16
C ILE A 129 0.15 0.27 4.37
N ARG A 130 1.25 -0.49 4.49
CA ARG A 130 2.44 -0.35 3.61
C ARG A 130 2.11 -0.41 2.11
N LYS A 131 1.14 -1.23 1.68
CA LYS A 131 0.73 -1.31 0.27
C LYS A 131 0.03 -0.01 -0.16
N MET A 132 -0.88 0.50 0.66
CA MET A 132 -1.53 1.80 0.43
C MET A 132 -0.50 2.95 0.41
N LYS A 133 0.49 2.94 1.32
CA LYS A 133 1.59 3.92 1.31
C LYS A 133 2.40 3.87 0.02
N ALA A 134 2.75 2.68 -0.46
CA ALA A 134 3.48 2.52 -1.71
C ALA A 134 2.67 3.07 -2.91
N GLU A 135 1.36 2.83 -2.93
CA GLU A 135 0.46 3.34 -3.97
C GLU A 135 0.38 4.88 -3.96
N ILE A 136 0.22 5.47 -2.77
CA ILE A 136 0.25 6.93 -2.58
C ILE A 136 1.61 7.49 -3.01
N LYS A 137 2.71 6.82 -2.64
CA LYS A 137 4.07 7.23 -2.99
C LYS A 137 4.27 7.28 -4.51
N ARG A 138 3.84 6.22 -5.20
CA ARG A 138 3.87 6.10 -6.66
C ARG A 138 3.07 7.20 -7.34
N LYS A 139 1.84 7.45 -6.89
CA LYS A 139 0.94 8.42 -7.54
C LYS A 139 1.35 9.87 -7.27
N ASN A 140 1.86 10.16 -6.07
CA ASN A 140 2.28 11.51 -5.70
C ASN A 140 3.72 11.85 -6.13
N GLY A 141 4.47 10.89 -6.68
CA GLY A 141 5.87 11.07 -7.09
C GLY A 141 6.82 11.38 -5.93
N THR A 142 6.48 10.94 -4.72
CA THR A 142 7.22 11.29 -3.49
C THR A 142 8.41 10.35 -3.28
N SER A 143 9.56 10.88 -2.89
CA SER A 143 10.77 10.10 -2.60
C SER A 143 10.95 9.82 -1.11
N GLY A 144 10.38 10.68 -0.25
CA GLY A 144 10.46 10.56 1.20
C GLY A 144 9.62 9.42 1.80
N GLU A 145 9.66 9.33 3.12
CA GLU A 145 8.80 8.45 3.91
C GLU A 145 7.42 9.07 4.12
N LEU A 146 6.38 8.23 4.15
CA LEU A 146 5.01 8.71 4.31
C LEU A 146 4.49 8.47 5.73
N ARG A 147 4.16 9.57 6.41
CA ARG A 147 3.33 9.58 7.62
C ARG A 147 1.88 9.81 7.23
N ILE A 148 1.06 8.79 7.46
CA ILE A 148 -0.38 8.84 7.17
C ILE A 148 -1.14 8.87 8.50
N SER A 149 -2.10 9.78 8.62
CA SER A 149 -3.00 9.85 9.77
C SER A 149 -4.45 9.95 9.33
N PHE A 150 -5.36 9.50 10.18
CA PHE A 150 -6.80 9.72 10.03
C PHE A 150 -7.36 10.32 11.32
N GLN A 151 -8.58 10.85 11.23
CA GLN A 151 -9.27 11.40 12.40
C GLN A 151 -10.76 11.12 12.25
N ASP A 152 -11.33 10.48 13.25
CA ASP A 152 -12.78 10.30 13.37
C ASP A 152 -13.41 11.65 13.75
N PRO A 153 -14.65 12.00 13.32
CA PRO A 153 -15.23 13.31 13.60
C PRO A 153 -15.29 13.68 15.08
N GLN A 154 -15.42 12.67 15.96
CA GLN A 154 -15.45 12.85 17.42
C GLN A 154 -14.15 12.41 18.11
N GLY A 155 -13.14 11.98 17.35
CA GLY A 155 -11.93 11.37 17.88
C GLY A 155 -10.67 12.21 17.69
N GLU A 156 -9.63 11.81 18.41
CA GLU A 156 -8.28 12.34 18.19
C GLU A 156 -7.69 11.83 16.88
N ARG A 157 -6.71 12.58 16.35
CA ARG A 157 -5.95 12.19 15.16
C ARG A 157 -5.04 11.01 15.48
N GLN A 158 -5.17 9.94 14.73
CA GLN A 158 -4.39 8.72 14.91
C GLN A 158 -3.44 8.48 13.74
N LEU A 159 -2.20 8.07 14.04
CA LEU A 159 -1.21 7.69 13.05
C LEU A 159 -1.41 6.24 12.60
N LEU A 160 -1.35 6.04 11.28
CA LEU A 160 -1.47 4.74 10.64
C LEU A 160 -0.09 4.06 10.50
N SER A 161 0.05 2.92 11.17
CA SER A 161 1.26 2.08 11.15
C SER A 161 1.33 1.26 9.87
N SER A 162 2.51 1.17 9.26
CA SER A 162 2.72 0.45 7.99
C SER A 162 2.44 -1.06 8.08
N GLN A 163 2.56 -1.66 9.28
CA GLN A 163 2.36 -3.09 9.49
C GLN A 163 0.90 -3.48 9.79
N LYS A 164 0.08 -2.50 10.19
CA LYS A 164 -1.35 -2.70 10.47
C LYS A 164 -2.18 -2.55 9.20
N THR A 165 -3.43 -2.95 9.27
CA THR A 165 -4.47 -2.81 8.23
C THR A 165 -5.44 -1.68 8.60
N LEU A 166 -6.28 -1.19 7.68
CA LEU A 166 -7.32 -0.21 8.03
C LEU A 166 -8.37 -0.83 8.97
N SER A 167 -8.62 -2.12 8.86
CA SER A 167 -9.52 -2.87 9.73
C SER A 167 -9.06 -2.91 11.19
N ASP A 168 -7.74 -2.92 11.46
CA ASP A 168 -7.18 -2.86 12.82
C ASP A 168 -7.61 -1.56 13.53
N TYR A 169 -7.72 -0.47 12.77
CA TYR A 169 -8.20 0.84 13.24
C TYR A 169 -9.74 0.95 13.23
N GLY A 170 -10.46 -0.10 12.86
CA GLY A 170 -11.92 -0.10 12.77
C GLY A 170 -12.48 0.66 11.57
N ILE A 171 -11.66 0.85 10.53
CA ILE A 171 -12.02 1.59 9.32
C ILE A 171 -12.51 0.58 8.26
N PHE A 172 -13.83 0.52 8.07
CA PHE A 172 -14.50 -0.37 7.11
C PHE A 172 -15.36 0.36 6.07
N SER A 173 -15.35 1.69 6.12
CA SER A 173 -16.11 2.55 5.23
C SER A 173 -15.23 3.67 4.71
N LYS A 174 -15.80 4.55 3.89
CA LYS A 174 -15.12 5.72 3.36
C LYS A 174 -14.41 6.51 4.48
N VAL A 175 -13.14 6.81 4.29
CA VAL A 175 -12.31 7.57 5.24
C VAL A 175 -11.51 8.66 4.53
N THR A 176 -11.21 9.75 5.24
CA THR A 176 -10.25 10.76 4.78
C THR A 176 -8.96 10.64 5.59
N ILE A 177 -7.84 10.48 4.89
CA ILE A 177 -6.51 10.46 5.48
C ILE A 177 -5.76 11.75 5.16
N ARG A 178 -4.89 12.19 6.07
CA ARG A 178 -3.87 13.20 5.78
C ARG A 178 -2.51 12.52 5.61
N VAL A 179 -1.80 12.93 4.56
CA VAL A 179 -0.47 12.45 4.21
C VAL A 179 0.53 13.57 4.41
N LEU A 180 1.58 13.26 5.17
CA LEU A 180 2.78 14.08 5.32
C LEU A 180 3.96 13.28 4.78
N GLU A 181 4.66 13.85 3.80
CA GLU A 181 5.97 13.33 3.39
C GLU A 181 7.01 13.84 4.37
N THR A 182 7.84 12.93 4.86
CA THR A 182 8.93 13.21 5.78
C THR A 182 10.21 12.67 5.19
N PHE A 183 11.23 13.51 5.15
CA PHE A 183 12.58 13.11 4.80
C PHE A 183 13.32 12.75 6.09
N PRO A 184 14.25 11.79 6.07
CA PRO A 184 15.26 11.72 7.11
C PRO A 184 15.89 13.13 7.27
N PRO A 185 16.30 13.53 8.49
CA PRO A 185 17.10 14.74 8.60
C PRO A 185 18.27 14.67 7.62
N GLU A 186 18.54 15.77 6.92
CA GLU A 186 19.71 15.86 6.04
C GLU A 186 20.94 15.40 6.83
N ILE A 187 21.73 14.52 6.22
CA ILE A 187 23.02 14.12 6.77
C ILE A 187 24.06 15.10 6.28
N GLN A 188 25.07 15.37 7.10
CA GLN A 188 26.24 16.13 6.71
C GLN A 188 27.35 15.15 6.32
N VAL A 189 27.70 15.11 5.03
CA VAL A 189 28.87 14.35 4.55
C VAL A 189 30.05 15.28 4.30
N PHE A 190 31.26 14.79 4.48
CA PHE A 190 32.48 15.53 4.20
C PHE A 190 33.08 15.06 2.88
N VAL A 191 33.22 15.96 1.90
CA VAL A 191 33.96 15.64 0.66
C VAL A 191 35.39 16.14 0.82
N LYS A 192 36.34 15.20 0.78
CA LYS A 192 37.77 15.45 0.94
C LYS A 192 38.47 15.50 -0.41
N GLU A 193 39.06 16.64 -0.73
CA GLU A 193 39.88 16.85 -1.91
C GLU A 193 41.27 16.20 -1.75
N SER A 194 41.97 15.97 -2.86
CA SER A 194 43.36 15.45 -2.87
C SER A 194 44.36 16.36 -2.14
N SER A 195 44.04 17.65 -2.02
CA SER A 195 44.78 18.63 -1.21
C SER A 195 44.72 18.34 0.31
N GLY A 196 43.81 17.46 0.73
CA GLY A 196 43.54 17.13 2.13
C GLY A 196 42.41 17.96 2.76
N GLN A 197 41.94 19.02 2.08
CA GLN A 197 40.83 19.84 2.58
C GLN A 197 39.51 19.07 2.51
N SER A 198 38.72 19.12 3.58
CA SER A 198 37.39 18.49 3.64
C SER A 198 36.32 19.57 3.79
N LYS A 199 35.30 19.57 2.93
CA LYS A 199 34.16 20.49 2.97
C LYS A 199 32.88 19.74 3.35
N PRO A 200 32.05 20.27 4.25
CA PRO A 200 30.77 19.66 4.62
C PRO A 200 29.69 19.96 3.58
N TYR A 201 28.85 18.97 3.29
CA TYR A 201 27.68 19.07 2.43
C TYR A 201 26.49 18.45 3.15
N ALA A 202 25.45 19.25 3.41
CA ALA A 202 24.17 18.74 3.87
C ALA A 202 23.44 18.11 2.67
N ILE A 203 22.97 16.88 2.81
CA ILE A 203 22.35 16.14 1.71
C ILE A 203 21.34 15.10 2.25
N ASP A 204 20.26 14.86 1.51
CA ASP A 204 19.29 13.82 1.84
C ASP A 204 19.94 12.42 1.70
N PRO A 205 19.77 11.49 2.67
CA PRO A 205 20.33 10.14 2.54
C PRO A 205 19.85 9.35 1.32
N GLY A 206 18.68 9.67 0.78
CA GLY A 206 18.13 9.09 -0.45
C GLY A 206 18.66 9.75 -1.73
N ALA A 207 19.37 10.87 -1.65
CA ALA A 207 19.98 11.51 -2.81
C ALA A 207 21.02 10.60 -3.46
N THR A 208 21.17 10.76 -4.77
CA THR A 208 22.12 10.05 -5.61
C THR A 208 23.52 10.64 -5.51
N ILE A 209 24.53 9.84 -5.89
CA ILE A 209 25.91 10.32 -6.02
C ILE A 209 26.04 11.45 -7.05
N TYR A 210 25.23 11.45 -8.11
CA TYR A 210 25.17 12.55 -9.06
C TYR A 210 24.72 13.86 -8.41
N GLU A 211 23.69 13.83 -7.56
CA GLU A 211 23.23 15.01 -6.83
C GLU A 211 24.26 15.55 -5.83
N LEU A 212 25.03 14.66 -5.16
CA LEU A 212 26.15 15.07 -4.32
C LEU A 212 27.25 15.78 -5.15
N LYS A 213 27.57 15.27 -6.34
CA LYS A 213 28.53 15.92 -7.24
C LYS A 213 28.05 17.30 -7.69
N GLY A 214 26.76 17.42 -8.00
CA GLY A 214 26.12 18.71 -8.30
C GLY A 214 26.32 19.70 -7.15
N LYS A 215 26.07 19.29 -5.89
CA LYS A 215 26.33 20.15 -4.72
C LYS A 215 27.80 20.58 -4.57
N VAL A 216 28.74 19.72 -4.94
CA VAL A 216 30.18 20.06 -4.94
C VAL A 216 30.48 21.10 -6.02
N GLU A 217 29.92 20.96 -7.21
CA GLU A 217 30.07 21.92 -8.31
C GLU A 217 29.43 23.27 -7.96
N ASP A 218 28.20 23.27 -7.43
CA ASP A 218 27.49 24.47 -6.97
C ASP A 218 28.26 25.23 -5.89
N ALA A 219 29.05 24.53 -5.07
CA ALA A 219 29.93 25.11 -4.05
C ALA A 219 31.28 25.61 -4.61
N GLY A 220 31.43 25.70 -5.93
CA GLY A 220 32.65 26.14 -6.61
C GLY A 220 33.72 25.05 -6.76
N GLY A 221 33.32 23.77 -6.68
CA GLY A 221 34.18 22.63 -6.94
C GLY A 221 34.33 22.31 -8.44
N PRO A 222 35.02 21.20 -8.79
CA PRO A 222 35.17 20.75 -10.17
C PRO A 222 33.83 20.40 -10.82
N CYS A 223 33.71 20.52 -12.15
CA CYS A 223 32.51 20.12 -12.89
C CYS A 223 32.12 18.67 -12.61
N THR A 224 30.82 18.38 -12.49
CA THR A 224 30.26 17.06 -12.11
C THR A 224 30.83 15.90 -12.92
N GLU A 225 31.07 16.09 -14.22
CA GLU A 225 31.69 15.10 -15.12
C GLU A 225 33.15 14.77 -14.79
N ASN A 226 33.89 15.72 -14.22
CA ASN A 226 35.30 15.55 -13.85
C ASN A 226 35.45 15.04 -12.41
N GLN A 227 34.35 14.84 -11.68
CA GLN A 227 34.37 14.34 -10.31
C GLN A 227 34.32 12.80 -10.25
N VAL A 228 35.23 12.23 -9.47
CA VAL A 228 35.22 10.81 -9.07
C VAL A 228 35.17 10.73 -7.55
N LEU A 229 33.99 10.41 -7.02
CA LEU A 229 33.77 10.20 -5.59
C LEU A 229 34.10 8.75 -5.19
N MET A 230 34.80 8.58 -4.07
CA MET A 230 35.23 7.27 -3.56
C MET A 230 35.02 7.13 -2.06
N LEU A 231 34.62 5.93 -1.63
CA LEU A 231 34.58 5.54 -0.22
C LEU A 231 35.61 4.43 0.01
N GLY A 232 36.66 4.73 0.75
CA GLY A 232 37.84 3.86 0.83
C GLY A 232 38.47 3.66 -0.55
N SER A 233 38.53 2.42 -1.03
CA SER A 233 39.02 2.04 -2.35
C SER A 233 37.91 1.89 -3.42
N LYS A 234 36.64 2.11 -3.07
CA LYS A 234 35.49 1.87 -3.96
C LYS A 234 35.04 3.18 -4.63
N LYS A 235 35.06 3.20 -5.97
CA LYS A 235 34.42 4.26 -6.77
C LYS A 235 32.89 4.17 -6.63
N LEU A 236 32.26 5.29 -6.31
CA LEU A 236 30.82 5.40 -6.17
C LEU A 236 30.17 5.61 -7.55
N LYS A 237 29.01 4.99 -7.78
CA LYS A 237 28.27 5.09 -9.05
C LYS A 237 27.22 6.18 -8.96
N ASP A 238 27.13 7.02 -9.98
CA ASP A 238 26.25 8.20 -10.04
C ASP A 238 24.78 7.90 -9.74
N ARG A 239 24.28 6.72 -10.13
CA ARG A 239 22.88 6.32 -9.92
C ARG A 239 22.57 5.72 -8.54
N CYS A 240 23.57 5.42 -7.72
CA CYS A 240 23.35 4.87 -6.38
C CYS A 240 23.02 5.98 -5.40
N SER A 241 22.13 5.71 -4.44
CA SER A 241 21.85 6.65 -3.34
C SER A 241 22.87 6.54 -2.20
N LEU A 242 22.99 7.58 -1.37
CA LEU A 242 23.85 7.54 -0.18
C LEU A 242 23.44 6.42 0.79
N ALA A 243 22.13 6.20 0.97
CA ALA A 243 21.58 5.15 1.81
C ALA A 243 21.89 3.74 1.28
N GLU A 244 21.80 3.50 -0.03
CA GLU A 244 22.21 2.22 -0.65
C GLU A 244 23.70 1.92 -0.45
N LEU A 245 24.52 2.97 -0.42
CA LEU A 245 25.96 2.88 -0.17
C LEU A 245 26.29 2.84 1.33
N GLN A 246 25.29 2.89 2.20
CA GLN A 246 25.41 2.96 3.66
C GLN A 246 26.26 4.15 4.15
N ILE A 247 26.25 5.25 3.39
CA ILE A 247 26.89 6.51 3.77
C ILE A 247 26.02 7.18 4.84
N LYS A 248 26.64 7.50 5.97
CA LYS A 248 25.99 8.05 7.17
C LYS A 248 26.40 9.49 7.41
N ASP A 249 25.73 10.09 8.39
CA ASP A 249 26.13 11.38 8.92
C ASP A 249 27.59 11.38 9.36
N CYS A 250 28.29 12.47 9.05
CA CYS A 250 29.70 12.70 9.25
C CYS A 250 30.68 11.78 8.49
N ASP A 251 30.22 10.96 7.54
CA ASP A 251 31.13 10.17 6.70
C ASP A 251 31.97 11.04 5.77
N THR A 252 33.19 10.60 5.49
CA THR A 252 34.12 11.29 4.59
C THR A 252 34.28 10.55 3.26
N ILE A 253 33.99 11.23 2.16
CA ILE A 253 34.08 10.74 0.78
C ILE A 253 35.28 11.41 0.11
N GLN A 254 36.16 10.63 -0.52
CA GLN A 254 37.30 11.17 -1.26
C GLN A 254 36.86 11.65 -2.64
N LEU A 255 37.25 12.87 -3.02
CA LEU A 255 37.09 13.42 -4.35
C LEU A 255 38.40 13.34 -5.12
N ARG A 256 38.35 12.70 -6.29
CA ARG A 256 39.40 12.76 -7.31
C ARG A 256 38.87 13.53 -8.51
N VAL A 257 39.71 14.39 -9.06
CA VAL A 257 39.44 15.09 -10.32
C VAL A 257 40.12 14.32 -11.44
N ILE A 258 39.41 14.09 -12.54
CA ILE A 258 39.94 13.52 -13.78
C ILE A 258 40.03 14.57 -14.88
#